data_AF-A0A7S9REX5-F1
#
_entry.id   AF-A0A7S9REX5-F1
#
_cell.length_a   1.000
_cell.length_b   1.000
_cell.length_c   1.000
_cell.angle_alpha   90.00
_cell.angle_beta   90.00
_cell.angle_gamma   90.00
#
_symmetry.space_group_name_H-M   'P 1'
#
loop_
_entity.id
_entity.type
_entity.pdbx_description
1 polymer ?
#
loop_
_entity_poly.entity_id
_entity_poly.type
_entity_poly.pdbx_seq_one_letter_code
_entity_poly.pdbx_strand_id
1 'polypeptide(L)'
;MPKSIRKSKKSPEEIKKAILSRIFRNSIKNTFIMAGFEYLNTLNKHFKVGHRTVELDFIFIYENIILICEDTATKTDKIKDHVRKKHEGFVEINNNTAEFCQWLYDNFQGSFIKQYSLDRYKIKFLYFPQEKLDFSDDDYKLYPLIKFVDHNALMYLSKMSKCIKRSARYEIFRFLGLNDDDIGIVTTESSQKEIKTTIITPKSFTGIKDNVRIVSFMMSAETLIKNSYVLRKDNWEDSSLLYQRLIQDKRINSIRKFLVTNKEAFYNNIIVALPEDISFKRDNTPINIDEINKLDVCTMLIPNCMNSICIIDGQHRIYAHYEGLETDSDESKISQLRKELHLLVTGLIFFQKGMSDTQK
;
A
#
# COMPACT_ATOMS: atom_id res chain seq x y z
N MET A 1 -42.53 7.83 -43.09
CA MET A 1 -42.31 6.98 -41.90
C MET A 1 -40.82 6.77 -41.70
N PRO A 2 -40.23 7.17 -40.56
CA PRO A 2 -38.81 6.94 -40.31
C PRO A 2 -38.56 5.46 -40.00
N LYS A 3 -37.62 4.84 -40.73
CA LYS A 3 -37.19 3.46 -40.49
C LYS A 3 -36.51 3.38 -39.12
N SER A 4 -37.14 2.66 -38.19
CA SER A 4 -36.54 2.27 -36.92
C SER A 4 -35.25 1.49 -37.18
N ILE A 5 -34.10 2.09 -36.86
CA ILE A 5 -32.81 1.42 -36.83
C ILE A 5 -32.86 0.44 -35.65
N ARG A 6 -33.15 -0.83 -35.93
CA ARG A 6 -33.00 -1.91 -34.94
C ARG A 6 -31.52 -1.92 -34.52
N LYS A 7 -31.22 -1.54 -33.27
CA LYS A 7 -29.92 -1.80 -32.65
C LYS A 7 -29.62 -3.29 -32.84
N SER A 8 -28.52 -3.61 -33.53
CA SER A 8 -28.07 -4.99 -33.70
C SER A 8 -27.90 -5.61 -32.31
N LYS A 9 -28.47 -6.80 -32.11
CA LYS A 9 -28.22 -7.57 -30.89
C LYS A 9 -26.73 -7.90 -30.88
N LYS A 10 -26.00 -7.43 -29.85
CA LYS A 10 -24.59 -7.75 -29.64
C LYS A 10 -24.38 -9.26 -29.64
N SER A 11 -23.29 -9.72 -30.24
CA SER A 11 -22.96 -11.15 -30.26
C SER A 11 -22.67 -11.67 -28.84
N PRO A 12 -22.83 -12.98 -28.57
CA PRO A 12 -22.46 -13.56 -27.28
C PRO A 12 -21.01 -13.26 -26.86
N GLU A 13 -20.09 -13.19 -27.84
CA GLU A 13 -18.68 -12.87 -27.61
C GLU A 13 -18.47 -11.40 -27.23
N GLU A 14 -19.16 -10.47 -27.91
CA GLU A 14 -19.14 -9.04 -27.57
C GLU A 14 -19.68 -8.78 -26.16
N ILE A 15 -20.72 -9.52 -25.77
CA ILE A 15 -21.29 -9.46 -24.41
C ILE A 15 -20.26 -9.97 -23.39
N LYS A 16 -19.64 -11.12 -23.65
CA LYS A 16 -18.62 -11.70 -22.75
C LYS A 16 -17.43 -10.75 -22.58
N LYS A 17 -16.93 -10.16 -23.66
CA LYS A 17 -15.84 -9.19 -23.63
C LYS A 17 -16.20 -7.95 -22.81
N ALA A 18 -17.38 -7.38 -23.03
CA ALA A 18 -17.87 -6.23 -22.26
C ALA A 18 -18.00 -6.55 -20.75
N ILE A 19 -18.43 -7.77 -20.39
CA ILE A 19 -18.50 -8.21 -19.00
C ILE A 19 -17.10 -8.29 -18.38
N LEU A 20 -16.13 -8.89 -19.08
CA LEU A 20 -14.75 -9.00 -18.60
C LEU A 20 -14.10 -7.63 -18.40
N SER A 21 -14.24 -6.73 -19.36
CA SER A 21 -13.72 -5.35 -19.24
C SER A 21 -14.38 -4.60 -18.08
N ARG A 22 -15.68 -4.78 -17.87
CA ARG A 22 -16.37 -4.19 -16.70
C ARG A 22 -15.85 -4.75 -15.38
N ILE A 23 -15.62 -6.05 -15.29
CA ILE A 23 -15.06 -6.69 -14.08
C ILE A 23 -13.65 -6.15 -13.82
N PHE A 24 -12.83 -6.02 -14.86
CA PHE A 24 -11.47 -5.48 -14.78
C PHE A 24 -11.47 -4.04 -14.27
N ARG A 25 -12.23 -3.14 -14.91
CA ARG A 25 -12.39 -1.73 -14.49
C ARG A 25 -12.91 -1.60 -13.06
N ASN A 26 -13.89 -2.44 -12.68
CA ASN A 26 -14.38 -2.48 -11.31
C ASN A 26 -13.32 -2.97 -10.31
N SER A 27 -12.44 -3.88 -10.72
CA SER A 27 -11.32 -4.34 -9.87
C SER A 27 -10.36 -3.19 -9.58
N ILE A 28 -9.97 -2.42 -10.61
CA ILE A 28 -9.12 -1.23 -10.46
C ILE A 28 -9.79 -0.24 -9.50
N LYS A 29 -11.03 0.15 -9.82
CA LYS A 29 -11.79 1.11 -9.03
C LYS A 29 -11.96 0.70 -7.57
N ASN A 30 -12.38 -0.54 -7.32
CA ASN A 30 -12.61 -1.01 -5.96
C ASN A 30 -11.30 -1.14 -5.17
N THR A 31 -10.16 -1.44 -5.83
CA THR A 31 -8.87 -1.57 -5.15
C THR A 31 -8.50 -0.28 -4.40
N PHE A 32 -8.61 0.86 -5.07
CA PHE A 32 -8.25 2.16 -4.49
C PHE A 32 -9.33 2.72 -3.56
N ILE A 33 -10.62 2.61 -3.94
CA ILE A 33 -11.72 3.08 -3.06
C ILE A 33 -11.73 2.32 -1.73
N MET A 34 -11.57 0.99 -1.76
CA MET A 34 -11.54 0.20 -0.54
C MET A 34 -10.32 0.51 0.33
N ALA A 35 -9.21 0.95 -0.27
CA ALA A 35 -8.03 1.43 0.43
C ALA A 35 -8.19 2.87 0.97
N GLY A 36 -9.32 3.53 0.73
CA GLY A 36 -9.62 4.86 1.26
C GLY A 36 -9.29 6.02 0.33
N PHE A 37 -8.95 5.76 -0.94
CA PHE A 37 -8.83 6.83 -1.93
C PHE A 37 -10.21 7.30 -2.39
N GLU A 38 -10.36 8.60 -2.58
CA GLU A 38 -11.53 9.20 -3.21
C GLU A 38 -11.46 9.01 -4.73
N TYR A 39 -12.56 8.58 -5.36
CA TYR A 39 -12.64 8.43 -6.80
C TYR A 39 -13.32 9.64 -7.45
N LEU A 40 -12.64 10.28 -8.39
CA LEU A 40 -13.21 11.35 -9.22
C LEU A 40 -13.71 10.80 -10.56
N ASN A 41 -14.97 11.09 -10.89
CA ASN A 41 -15.58 10.60 -12.11
C ASN A 41 -15.19 11.44 -13.34
N THR A 42 -14.13 11.04 -14.04
CA THR A 42 -13.59 11.72 -15.23
C THR A 42 -14.14 11.22 -16.57
N LEU A 43 -15.07 10.27 -16.57
CA LEU A 43 -15.63 9.70 -17.80
C LEU A 43 -16.23 10.79 -18.71
N ASN A 44 -15.82 10.80 -19.98
CA ASN A 44 -16.21 11.77 -21.00
C ASN A 44 -15.84 13.23 -20.67
N LYS A 45 -14.92 13.47 -19.73
CA LYS A 45 -14.38 14.79 -19.45
C LYS A 45 -13.04 14.95 -20.16
N HIS A 46 -13.06 15.74 -21.24
CA HIS A 46 -11.86 16.19 -21.91
C HIS A 46 -11.37 17.49 -21.30
N PHE A 47 -10.06 17.62 -21.12
CA PHE A 47 -9.46 18.88 -20.72
C PHE A 47 -8.20 19.16 -21.51
N LYS A 48 -7.95 20.45 -21.73
CA LYS A 48 -6.72 20.92 -22.34
C LYS A 48 -5.68 21.10 -21.24
N VAL A 49 -4.48 20.61 -21.48
CA VAL A 49 -3.32 20.80 -20.62
C VAL A 49 -2.10 20.95 -21.53
N GLY A 50 -1.42 22.10 -21.39
CA GLY A 50 -0.38 22.51 -22.33
C GLY A 50 -0.86 22.44 -23.79
N HIS A 51 -0.21 21.60 -24.60
CA HIS A 51 -0.51 21.46 -26.03
C HIS A 51 -1.50 20.35 -26.39
N ARG A 52 -2.03 19.61 -25.41
CA ARG A 52 -2.87 18.44 -25.66
C ARG A 52 -4.23 18.54 -25.02
N THR A 53 -5.20 17.91 -25.66
CA THR A 53 -6.47 17.56 -25.03
C THR A 53 -6.37 16.12 -24.57
N VAL A 54 -6.56 15.89 -23.27
CA VAL A 54 -6.45 14.57 -22.66
C VAL A 54 -7.80 14.14 -22.07
N GLU A 55 -8.01 12.83 -22.05
CA GLU A 55 -9.11 12.16 -21.34
C GLU A 55 -8.49 11.09 -20.45
N LEU A 56 -8.91 11.09 -19.18
CA LEU A 56 -8.37 10.21 -18.15
C LEU A 56 -9.43 9.21 -17.70
N ASP A 57 -9.08 7.93 -17.66
CA ASP A 57 -10.01 6.84 -17.32
C ASP A 57 -10.45 6.87 -15.85
N PHE A 58 -9.51 6.98 -14.92
CA PHE A 58 -9.78 7.12 -13.50
C PHE A 58 -8.79 8.07 -12.83
N ILE A 59 -9.31 8.85 -11.88
CA ILE A 59 -8.49 9.62 -10.95
C ILE A 59 -8.87 9.20 -9.53
N PHE A 60 -7.86 8.89 -8.73
CA PHE A 60 -8.00 8.60 -7.30
C PHE A 60 -7.17 9.56 -6.49
N ILE A 61 -7.69 10.04 -5.37
CA ILE A 61 -6.99 11.00 -4.52
C ILE A 61 -6.98 10.54 -3.07
N TYR A 62 -5.83 10.66 -2.43
CA TYR A 62 -5.65 10.47 -1.00
C TYR A 62 -4.67 11.52 -0.51
N GLU A 63 -5.13 12.43 0.35
CA GLU A 63 -4.35 13.61 0.76
C GLU A 63 -3.80 14.36 -0.47
N ASN A 64 -2.48 14.55 -0.53
CA ASN A 64 -1.74 15.16 -1.64
C ASN A 64 -1.31 14.15 -2.73
N ILE A 65 -1.69 12.87 -2.63
CA ILE A 65 -1.36 11.84 -3.62
C ILE A 65 -2.47 11.74 -4.65
N ILE A 66 -2.13 11.95 -5.93
CA ILE A 66 -3.05 11.83 -7.05
C ILE A 66 -2.63 10.63 -7.90
N LEU A 67 -3.51 9.65 -8.06
CA LEU A 67 -3.31 8.51 -8.95
C LEU A 67 -4.12 8.75 -10.23
N ILE A 68 -3.43 8.75 -11.36
CA ILE A 68 -4.05 8.76 -12.69
C ILE A 68 -3.90 7.36 -13.25
N CYS A 69 -5.02 6.66 -13.40
CA CYS A 69 -5.05 5.28 -13.86
C CYS A 69 -5.67 5.21 -15.24
N GLU A 70 -4.92 4.65 -16.18
CA GLU A 70 -5.38 4.32 -17.53
C GLU A 70 -5.53 2.81 -17.66
N ASP A 71 -6.59 2.34 -18.30
CA ASP A 71 -6.77 0.92 -18.54
C ASP A 71 -6.90 0.61 -20.02
N THR A 72 -6.60 -0.62 -20.41
CA THR A 72 -6.80 -1.05 -21.79
C THR A 72 -7.30 -2.47 -21.82
N ALA A 73 -8.54 -2.59 -22.30
CA ALA A 73 -9.28 -3.84 -22.33
C ALA A 73 -8.97 -4.76 -23.52
N THR A 74 -8.16 -4.31 -24.48
CA THR A 74 -7.95 -5.02 -25.74
C THR A 74 -6.50 -4.96 -26.19
N LYS A 75 -5.96 -6.08 -26.67
CA LYS A 75 -4.87 -6.06 -27.64
C LYS A 75 -5.35 -5.26 -28.85
N THR A 76 -4.86 -4.03 -28.94
CA THR A 76 -4.95 -3.26 -30.17
C THR A 76 -3.66 -3.53 -30.94
N ASP A 77 -3.75 -3.65 -32.27
CA ASP A 77 -2.57 -3.74 -33.15
C ASP A 77 -1.62 -2.52 -33.01
N LYS A 78 -2.05 -1.50 -32.25
CA LYS A 78 -1.37 -0.23 -31.97
C LYS A 78 -1.24 0.05 -30.48
N ILE A 79 -1.06 -0.97 -29.65
CA ILE A 79 -0.92 -0.79 -28.19
C ILE A 79 0.27 0.11 -27.83
N LYS A 80 1.39 0.03 -28.58
CA LYS A 80 2.54 0.93 -28.42
C LYS A 80 2.17 2.40 -28.67
N ASP A 81 1.41 2.67 -29.74
CA ASP A 81 0.93 4.03 -30.02
C ASP A 81 -0.05 4.53 -28.95
N HIS A 82 -0.90 3.64 -28.42
CA HIS A 82 -1.82 4.00 -27.35
C HIS A 82 -1.06 4.43 -26.09
N VAL A 83 -0.12 3.59 -25.63
CA VAL A 83 0.73 3.88 -24.47
C VAL A 83 1.53 5.16 -24.70
N ARG A 84 2.13 5.34 -25.88
CA ARG A 84 2.86 6.56 -26.26
C ARG A 84 1.99 7.81 -26.14
N LYS A 85 0.78 7.80 -26.70
CA LYS A 85 -0.13 8.96 -26.62
C LYS A 85 -0.53 9.30 -25.19
N LYS A 86 -0.71 8.28 -24.34
CA LYS A 86 -1.01 8.45 -22.91
C LYS A 86 0.20 8.99 -22.16
N HIS A 87 1.39 8.45 -22.42
CA HIS A 87 2.65 8.97 -21.87
C HIS A 87 2.87 10.44 -22.24
N GLU A 88 2.70 10.82 -23.51
CA GLU A 88 2.77 12.22 -23.96
C GLU A 88 1.76 13.11 -23.19
N GLY A 89 0.54 12.63 -22.95
CA GLY A 89 -0.43 13.34 -22.12
C GLY A 89 0.00 13.47 -20.65
N PHE A 90 0.60 12.43 -20.09
CA PHE A 90 1.12 12.44 -18.73
C PHE A 90 2.31 13.39 -18.56
N VAL A 91 3.18 13.49 -19.56
CA VAL A 91 4.27 14.49 -19.59
C VAL A 91 3.70 15.90 -19.52
N GLU A 92 2.67 16.21 -20.33
CA GLU A 92 2.02 17.53 -20.30
C GLU A 92 1.36 17.81 -18.94
N ILE A 93 0.70 16.82 -18.33
CA ILE A 93 0.11 16.96 -16.98
C ILE A 93 1.20 17.25 -15.95
N ASN A 94 2.32 16.52 -15.99
CA ASN A 94 3.42 16.69 -15.05
C ASN A 94 4.07 18.08 -15.19
N ASN A 95 4.30 18.53 -16.43
CA ASN A 95 4.87 19.85 -16.72
C ASN A 95 3.91 21.01 -16.36
N ASN A 96 2.60 20.78 -16.40
CA ASN A 96 1.57 21.79 -16.13
C ASN A 96 0.72 21.42 -14.91
N THR A 97 1.36 20.96 -13.83
CA THR A 97 0.68 20.46 -12.62
C THR A 97 -0.29 21.47 -12.03
N ALA A 98 0.05 22.76 -12.03
CA ALA A 98 -0.82 23.83 -11.54
C ALA A 98 -2.14 23.94 -12.34
N GLU A 99 -2.06 23.89 -13.67
CA GLU A 99 -3.24 23.91 -14.56
C GLU A 99 -4.12 22.68 -14.31
N PHE A 100 -3.49 21.51 -14.16
CA PHE A 100 -4.21 20.27 -13.89
C PHE A 100 -4.92 20.27 -12.52
N CYS A 101 -4.23 20.70 -11.45
CA CYS A 101 -4.83 20.83 -10.12
C CYS A 101 -5.99 21.83 -10.12
N GLN A 102 -5.85 22.96 -10.82
CA GLN A 102 -6.93 23.94 -10.97
C GLN A 102 -8.13 23.34 -11.70
N TRP A 103 -7.90 22.61 -12.80
CA TRP A 103 -8.97 21.92 -13.52
C TRP A 103 -9.71 20.91 -12.63
N LEU A 104 -8.98 20.13 -11.83
CA LEU A 104 -9.59 19.20 -10.88
C LEU A 104 -10.46 19.92 -9.86
N TYR A 105 -9.97 21.03 -9.31
CA TYR A 105 -10.72 21.85 -8.36
C TYR A 105 -12.03 22.37 -8.98
N ASP A 106 -11.97 22.95 -10.17
CA ASP A 106 -13.14 23.54 -10.83
C ASP A 106 -14.21 22.49 -11.17
N ASN A 107 -13.79 21.29 -11.58
CA ASN A 107 -14.68 20.25 -12.09
C ASN A 107 -15.22 19.28 -11.04
N PHE A 108 -14.56 19.19 -9.88
CA PHE A 108 -14.89 18.21 -8.84
C PHE A 108 -15.10 18.83 -7.46
N GLN A 109 -14.89 20.14 -7.31
CA GLN A 109 -15.19 20.92 -6.09
C GLN A 109 -14.61 20.28 -4.81
N GLY A 110 -13.44 19.64 -4.95
CA GLY A 110 -12.77 18.94 -3.85
C GLY A 110 -12.05 19.93 -2.94
N SER A 111 -12.53 20.07 -1.70
CA SER A 111 -11.90 20.90 -0.66
C SER A 111 -10.45 20.48 -0.36
N PHE A 112 -10.07 19.24 -0.67
CA PHE A 112 -8.74 18.69 -0.44
C PHE A 112 -7.66 19.13 -1.46
N ILE A 113 -8.03 19.65 -2.64
CA ILE A 113 -7.06 20.11 -3.66
C ILE A 113 -6.42 21.46 -3.28
N LYS A 114 -6.98 22.16 -2.30
CA LYS A 114 -6.42 23.40 -1.76
C LYS A 114 -5.77 23.25 -0.38
N GLN A 115 -5.72 22.02 0.15
CA GLN A 115 -5.13 21.77 1.48
C GLN A 115 -3.60 21.79 1.46
N TYR A 116 -2.99 21.59 0.29
CA TYR A 116 -1.56 21.45 0.13
C TYR A 116 -1.01 22.47 -0.86
N SER A 117 0.25 22.87 -0.69
CA SER A 117 0.96 23.65 -1.70
C SER A 117 1.22 22.78 -2.94
N LEU A 118 1.34 23.41 -4.12
CA LEU A 118 1.43 22.70 -5.39
C LEU A 118 2.61 21.72 -5.47
N ASP A 119 3.75 22.08 -4.87
CA ASP A 119 4.96 21.26 -4.78
C ASP A 119 4.80 19.99 -3.93
N ARG A 120 3.76 19.95 -3.08
CA ARG A 120 3.46 18.78 -2.25
C ARG A 120 2.64 17.75 -3.00
N TYR A 121 1.91 18.12 -4.05
CA TYR A 121 1.14 17.12 -4.79
C TYR A 121 2.06 16.14 -5.52
N LYS A 122 1.82 14.84 -5.31
CA LYS A 122 2.54 13.78 -6.01
C LYS A 122 1.60 13.05 -6.94
N ILE A 123 1.83 13.21 -8.24
CA ILE A 123 1.07 12.52 -9.28
C ILE A 123 1.79 11.20 -9.60
N LYS A 124 1.06 10.09 -9.55
CA LYS A 124 1.53 8.77 -9.98
C LYS A 124 0.67 8.29 -11.14
N PHE A 125 1.32 7.95 -12.24
CA PHE A 125 0.65 7.47 -13.44
C PHE A 125 0.71 5.95 -13.50
N LEU A 126 -0.45 5.31 -13.49
CA LEU A 126 -0.60 3.85 -13.50
C LEU A 126 -1.26 3.40 -14.80
N TYR A 127 -0.72 2.36 -15.40
CA TYR A 127 -1.30 1.77 -16.62
C TYR A 127 -1.65 0.30 -16.39
N PHE A 128 -2.92 -0.04 -16.61
CA PHE A 128 -3.50 -1.36 -16.34
C PHE A 128 -3.86 -2.06 -17.65
N PRO A 129 -2.95 -2.88 -18.21
CA PRO A 129 -3.27 -3.70 -19.37
C PRO A 129 -4.10 -4.92 -18.93
N GLN A 130 -5.25 -5.15 -19.56
CA GLN A 130 -6.08 -6.34 -19.28
C GLN A 130 -5.41 -7.63 -19.79
N GLU A 131 -4.63 -7.53 -20.87
CA GLU A 131 -3.82 -8.61 -21.44
C GLU A 131 -2.33 -8.28 -21.33
N LYS A 132 -1.47 -9.31 -21.23
CA LYS A 132 -0.02 -9.11 -21.19
C LYS A 132 0.44 -8.31 -22.43
N LEU A 133 1.19 -7.24 -22.18
CA LEU A 133 1.83 -6.44 -23.23
C LEU A 133 3.02 -7.22 -23.79
N ASP A 134 3.14 -7.23 -25.12
CA ASP A 134 4.31 -7.78 -25.82
C ASP A 134 5.39 -6.69 -25.95
N PHE A 135 5.82 -6.19 -24.78
CA PHE A 135 6.84 -5.15 -24.64
C PHE A 135 8.15 -5.81 -24.23
N SER A 136 9.24 -5.39 -24.86
CA SER A 136 10.59 -5.65 -24.37
C SER A 136 10.93 -4.77 -23.16
N ASP A 137 12.00 -5.09 -22.43
CA ASP A 137 12.47 -4.25 -21.33
C ASP A 137 12.79 -2.82 -21.78
N ASP A 138 13.29 -2.66 -23.01
CA ASP A 138 13.58 -1.34 -23.58
C ASP A 138 12.30 -0.58 -23.92
N ASP A 139 11.22 -1.27 -24.33
CA ASP A 139 9.92 -0.62 -24.54
C ASP A 139 9.37 -0.02 -23.24
N TYR A 140 9.52 -0.71 -22.10
CA TYR A 140 9.10 -0.17 -20.80
C TYR A 140 9.92 1.06 -20.40
N LYS A 141 11.23 1.07 -20.67
CA LYS A 141 12.13 2.21 -20.36
C LYS A 141 11.77 3.47 -21.15
N LEU A 142 11.09 3.36 -22.30
CA LEU A 142 10.62 4.53 -23.06
C LEU A 142 9.53 5.32 -22.34
N TYR A 143 8.87 4.73 -21.34
CA TYR A 143 7.74 5.33 -20.64
C TYR A 143 8.00 5.45 -19.13
N PRO A 144 9.06 6.14 -18.69
CA PRO A 144 9.54 6.13 -17.30
C PRO A 144 8.54 6.74 -16.30
N LEU A 145 7.61 7.58 -16.76
CA LEU A 145 6.55 8.13 -15.91
C LEU A 145 5.44 7.11 -15.60
N ILE A 146 5.29 6.07 -16.42
CA ILE A 146 4.21 5.09 -16.30
C ILE A 146 4.69 3.91 -15.46
N LYS A 147 4.01 3.67 -14.35
CA LYS A 147 4.11 2.41 -13.65
C LYS A 147 3.07 1.44 -14.22
N PHE A 148 3.54 0.45 -14.96
CA PHE A 148 2.69 -0.61 -15.48
C PHE A 148 2.28 -1.56 -14.36
N VAL A 149 0.98 -1.84 -14.27
CA VAL A 149 0.39 -2.71 -13.25
C VAL A 149 -0.20 -3.92 -13.94
N ASP A 150 0.54 -5.02 -13.94
CA ASP A 150 0.08 -6.24 -14.57
C ASP A 150 -1.12 -6.87 -13.82
N HIS A 151 -1.64 -7.95 -14.40
CA HIS A 151 -2.78 -8.66 -13.83
C HIS A 151 -2.51 -9.21 -12.42
N ASN A 152 -1.31 -9.72 -12.15
CA ASN A 152 -0.97 -10.32 -10.86
C ASN A 152 -0.90 -9.25 -9.76
N ALA A 153 -0.23 -8.13 -10.05
CA ALA A 153 -0.16 -6.98 -9.14
C ALA A 153 -1.56 -6.42 -8.83
N LEU A 154 -2.41 -6.24 -9.85
CA LEU A 154 -3.80 -5.80 -9.63
C LEU A 154 -4.60 -6.80 -8.79
N MET A 155 -4.48 -8.10 -9.08
CA MET A 155 -5.18 -9.14 -8.34
C MET A 155 -4.74 -9.19 -6.88
N TYR A 156 -3.45 -9.04 -6.63
CA TYR A 156 -2.87 -8.95 -5.30
C TYR A 156 -3.44 -7.74 -4.53
N LEU A 157 -3.29 -6.53 -5.07
CA LEU A 157 -3.75 -5.29 -4.43
C LEU A 157 -5.26 -5.33 -4.21
N SER A 158 -6.03 -5.80 -5.19
CA SER A 158 -7.49 -5.98 -5.08
C SER A 158 -7.86 -6.91 -3.93
N LYS A 159 -7.13 -8.02 -3.75
CA LYS A 159 -7.40 -8.97 -2.67
C LYS A 159 -7.00 -8.40 -1.31
N MET A 160 -5.88 -7.68 -1.23
CA MET A 160 -5.48 -6.96 -0.01
C MET A 160 -6.51 -5.92 0.39
N SER A 161 -6.90 -5.01 -0.51
CA SER A 161 -7.94 -4.00 -0.26
C SER A 161 -9.29 -4.63 0.13
N LYS A 162 -9.61 -5.80 -0.40
CA LYS A 162 -10.81 -6.54 0.02
C LYS A 162 -10.72 -7.06 1.45
N CYS A 163 -9.58 -7.60 1.86
CA CYS A 163 -9.41 -8.21 3.18
C CYS A 163 -9.19 -7.19 4.31
N ILE A 164 -8.43 -6.12 4.05
CA ILE A 164 -7.99 -5.18 5.11
C ILE A 164 -8.43 -3.74 4.87
N LYS A 165 -9.32 -3.52 3.88
CA LYS A 165 -10.00 -2.24 3.62
C LYS A 165 -9.01 -1.06 3.61
N ARG A 166 -9.27 0.00 4.38
CA ARG A 166 -8.49 1.25 4.34
C ARG A 166 -7.05 1.03 4.74
N SER A 167 -6.74 0.01 5.55
CA SER A 167 -5.36 -0.33 5.90
C SER A 167 -4.53 -0.86 4.71
N ALA A 168 -5.16 -1.27 3.60
CA ALA A 168 -4.43 -1.66 2.39
C ALA A 168 -3.67 -0.50 1.73
N ARG A 169 -3.97 0.76 2.10
CA ARG A 169 -3.25 1.93 1.57
C ARG A 169 -1.74 1.85 1.83
N TYR A 170 -1.31 1.30 2.97
CA TYR A 170 0.11 1.19 3.29
C TYR A 170 0.86 0.29 2.31
N GLU A 171 0.20 -0.77 1.86
CA GLU A 171 0.69 -1.66 0.80
C GLU A 171 0.71 -0.97 -0.56
N ILE A 172 -0.31 -0.15 -0.85
CA ILE A 172 -0.35 0.67 -2.08
C ILE A 172 0.76 1.73 -2.06
N PHE A 173 1.03 2.37 -0.92
CA PHE A 173 2.13 3.33 -0.77
C PHE A 173 3.48 2.65 -1.00
N ARG A 174 3.68 1.45 -0.46
CA ARG A 174 4.85 0.62 -0.75
C ARG A 174 4.97 0.32 -2.24
N PHE A 175 3.87 -0.12 -2.87
CA PHE A 175 3.82 -0.37 -4.31
C PHE A 175 4.21 0.87 -5.13
N LEU A 176 3.77 2.06 -4.71
CA LEU A 176 4.05 3.33 -5.39
C LEU A 176 5.42 3.93 -5.08
N GLY A 177 6.17 3.34 -4.13
CA GLY A 177 7.42 3.87 -3.61
C GLY A 177 7.24 5.21 -2.91
N LEU A 178 6.19 5.32 -2.07
CA LEU A 178 5.90 6.50 -1.27
C LEU A 178 6.33 6.27 0.19
N ASN A 179 6.92 7.31 0.79
CA ASN A 179 7.35 7.33 2.19
C ASN A 179 6.45 8.26 3.04
N ASP A 180 6.64 8.29 4.36
CA ASP A 180 5.87 9.16 5.26
C ASP A 180 5.93 10.64 4.85
N ASP A 181 7.11 11.14 4.49
CA ASP A 181 7.32 12.55 4.09
C ASP A 181 6.63 12.93 2.78
N ASP A 182 6.17 11.94 2.02
CA ASP A 182 5.47 12.14 0.77
C ASP A 182 3.98 12.40 0.95
N ILE A 183 3.40 12.06 2.10
CA ILE A 183 1.96 11.98 2.31
C ILE A 183 1.52 12.96 3.39
N GLY A 184 0.52 13.76 3.07
CA GLY A 184 -0.04 14.76 3.95
C GLY A 184 0.93 15.89 4.28
N ILE A 185 0.70 16.50 5.46
CA ILE A 185 1.51 17.59 5.99
C ILE A 185 2.74 17.01 6.67
N VAL A 186 3.93 17.47 6.26
CA VAL A 186 5.18 17.11 6.93
C VAL A 186 5.30 17.92 8.22
N THR A 187 5.59 17.24 9.32
CA THR A 187 5.93 17.88 10.58
C THR A 187 7.42 17.71 10.85
N THR A 188 8.04 18.69 11.50
CA THR A 188 9.45 18.64 11.91
C THR A 188 9.68 17.82 13.18
N GLU A 189 8.64 17.15 13.68
CA GLU A 189 8.71 16.37 14.92
C GLU A 189 9.44 15.05 14.67
N SER A 190 10.32 14.65 15.60
CA SER A 190 11.08 13.41 15.48
C SER A 190 10.13 12.21 15.37
N SER A 191 10.17 11.52 14.24
CA SER A 191 9.34 10.35 13.96
C SER A 191 9.91 9.07 14.57
N GLN A 192 10.61 9.11 15.70
CA GLN A 192 11.05 7.90 16.40
C GLN A 192 10.04 7.50 17.47
N LYS A 193 9.69 6.21 17.50
CA LYS A 193 8.88 5.62 18.58
C LYS A 193 9.79 5.03 19.64
N GLU A 194 9.61 5.49 20.87
CA GLU A 194 10.28 4.93 22.03
C GLU A 194 9.46 3.77 22.61
N ILE A 195 10.08 2.60 22.71
CA ILE A 195 9.51 1.40 23.32
C ILE A 195 10.26 1.15 24.63
N LYS A 196 9.65 1.63 25.73
CA LYS A 196 10.26 1.70 27.07
C LYS A 196 10.56 0.34 27.71
N THR A 197 9.99 -0.75 27.19
CA THR A 197 10.10 -2.08 27.77
C THR A 197 10.45 -3.10 26.70
N THR A 198 11.72 -3.14 26.34
CA THR A 198 12.27 -4.15 25.44
C THR A 198 13.15 -5.12 26.22
N ILE A 199 12.75 -6.39 26.24
CA ILE A 199 13.55 -7.48 26.83
C ILE A 199 14.49 -7.98 25.75
N ILE A 200 15.78 -7.81 25.98
CA ILE A 200 16.81 -8.26 25.05
C ILE A 200 17.28 -9.64 25.50
N THR A 201 17.15 -10.62 24.63
CA THR A 201 17.47 -12.01 24.97
C THR A 201 18.98 -12.21 24.79
N PRO A 202 19.70 -12.70 25.83
CA PRO A 202 21.14 -12.96 25.73
C PRO A 202 21.47 -13.95 24.62
N LYS A 203 22.61 -13.77 23.92
CA LYS A 203 23.05 -14.69 22.86
C LYS A 203 23.15 -16.13 23.36
N SER A 204 23.61 -16.33 24.60
CA SER A 204 23.74 -17.65 25.22
C SER A 204 22.41 -18.38 25.39
N PHE A 205 21.28 -17.67 25.44
CA PHE A 205 19.98 -18.27 25.73
C PHE A 205 19.26 -18.78 24.49
N THR A 206 19.61 -18.26 23.31
CA THR A 206 18.95 -18.63 22.06
C THR A 206 19.68 -19.75 21.32
N GLY A 207 20.97 -19.94 21.58
CA GLY A 207 21.82 -20.89 20.85
C GLY A 207 22.00 -20.54 19.37
N ILE A 208 21.52 -19.36 18.93
CA ILE A 208 21.65 -18.88 17.54
C ILE A 208 23.09 -18.43 17.33
N LYS A 209 23.78 -19.06 16.39
CA LYS A 209 25.22 -18.88 16.14
C LYS A 209 25.56 -17.76 15.15
N ASP A 210 24.55 -17.07 14.64
CA ASP A 210 24.71 -16.06 13.60
C ASP A 210 24.32 -14.67 14.09
N ASN A 211 24.70 -13.65 13.32
CA ASN A 211 24.53 -12.20 13.53
C ASN A 211 23.07 -11.75 13.71
N VAL A 212 22.34 -12.36 14.65
CA VAL A 212 20.93 -12.14 14.94
C VAL A 212 20.75 -11.93 16.44
N ARG A 213 19.97 -10.92 16.82
CA ARG A 213 19.51 -10.72 18.20
C ARG A 213 17.99 -10.81 18.27
N ILE A 214 17.51 -11.40 19.36
CA ILE A 214 16.08 -11.52 19.63
C ILE A 214 15.71 -10.53 20.72
N VAL A 215 14.67 -9.75 20.45
CA VAL A 215 14.06 -8.83 21.41
C VAL A 215 12.58 -9.14 21.55
N SER A 216 12.03 -8.91 22.74
CA SER A 216 10.59 -9.02 23.01
C SER A 216 10.05 -7.69 23.54
N PHE A 217 8.96 -7.22 22.95
CA PHE A 217 8.34 -5.94 23.32
C PHE A 217 6.85 -5.94 22.97
N MET A 218 6.12 -4.96 23.48
CA MET A 218 4.69 -4.75 23.17
C MET A 218 4.53 -3.59 22.19
N MET A 219 3.67 -3.73 21.19
CA MET A 219 3.37 -2.65 20.24
C MET A 219 1.88 -2.62 19.89
N SER A 220 1.29 -1.42 19.78
CA SER A 220 -0.12 -1.28 19.39
C SER A 220 -0.37 -1.83 17.99
N ALA A 221 -1.55 -2.41 17.78
CA ALA A 221 -1.93 -2.91 16.47
C ALA A 221 -1.96 -1.79 15.41
N GLU A 222 -2.31 -0.55 15.79
CA GLU A 222 -2.27 0.62 14.90
C GLU A 222 -0.87 0.87 14.34
N THR A 223 0.12 0.86 15.22
CA THR A 223 1.53 1.06 14.83
C THR A 223 2.00 -0.06 13.91
N LEU A 224 1.68 -1.30 14.26
CA LEU A 224 2.05 -2.46 13.44
C LEU A 224 1.42 -2.40 12.05
N ILE A 225 0.13 -2.05 11.94
CA ILE A 225 -0.55 -1.92 10.64
C ILE A 225 0.09 -0.84 9.78
N LYS A 226 0.45 0.30 10.36
CA LYS A 226 1.09 1.41 9.63
C LYS A 226 2.50 1.05 9.19
N ASN A 227 3.30 0.51 10.11
CA ASN A 227 4.75 0.40 9.93
C ASN A 227 5.18 -0.94 9.35
N SER A 228 4.29 -1.92 9.25
CA SER A 228 4.68 -3.27 8.83
C SER A 228 4.29 -3.61 7.40
N TYR A 229 5.10 -4.44 6.76
CA TYR A 229 4.83 -5.07 5.48
C TYR A 229 5.03 -6.58 5.58
N VAL A 230 4.65 -7.31 4.53
CA VAL A 230 4.79 -8.77 4.46
C VAL A 230 5.34 -9.18 3.10
N LEU A 231 6.35 -10.05 3.13
CA LEU A 231 6.87 -10.72 1.93
C LEU A 231 5.99 -11.92 1.58
N ARG A 232 5.04 -11.70 0.67
CA ARG A 232 4.04 -12.71 0.27
C ARG A 232 4.38 -13.31 -1.08
N LYS A 233 4.19 -14.63 -1.22
CA LYS A 233 4.50 -15.38 -2.45
C LYS A 233 3.78 -14.85 -3.69
N ASP A 234 2.57 -14.34 -3.51
CA ASP A 234 1.71 -13.84 -4.57
C ASP A 234 1.83 -12.31 -4.75
N ASN A 235 2.86 -11.65 -4.21
CA ASN A 235 3.00 -10.18 -4.29
C ASN A 235 3.43 -9.71 -5.70
N TRP A 236 3.60 -8.40 -5.84
CA TRP A 236 3.99 -7.73 -7.09
C TRP A 236 5.51 -7.62 -7.30
N GLU A 237 6.32 -8.08 -6.34
CA GLU A 237 7.78 -8.08 -6.39
C GLU A 237 8.26 -9.41 -6.96
N ASP A 238 9.13 -9.35 -7.96
CA ASP A 238 9.69 -10.56 -8.58
C ASP A 238 10.81 -11.12 -7.68
N SER A 239 10.44 -11.89 -6.66
CA SER A 239 11.40 -12.58 -5.79
C SER A 239 11.00 -14.04 -5.60
N SER A 240 11.85 -14.96 -6.06
CA SER A 240 11.66 -16.42 -5.97
C SER A 240 11.67 -16.96 -4.54
N LEU A 241 11.88 -16.11 -3.55
CA LEU A 241 12.15 -16.44 -2.14
C LEU A 241 11.01 -15.99 -1.20
N LEU A 242 9.90 -15.49 -1.76
CA LEU A 242 8.74 -15.03 -1.00
C LEU A 242 8.04 -16.19 -0.26
N TYR A 243 7.88 -16.06 1.06
CA TYR A 243 7.53 -17.17 1.95
C TYR A 243 6.06 -17.22 2.39
N GLN A 244 5.41 -16.07 2.64
CA GLN A 244 4.09 -16.09 3.26
C GLN A 244 2.93 -16.24 2.27
N ARG A 245 1.88 -16.96 2.70
CA ARG A 245 0.60 -17.04 2.01
C ARG A 245 -0.16 -15.72 2.11
N LEU A 246 -1.00 -15.45 1.12
CA LEU A 246 -1.91 -14.32 1.16
C LEU A 246 -2.91 -14.41 2.32
N ILE A 247 -3.30 -13.25 2.81
CA ILE A 247 -4.32 -13.09 3.84
C ILE A 247 -5.64 -13.76 3.41
N GLN A 248 -6.35 -14.33 4.39
CA GLN A 248 -7.64 -14.99 4.19
C GLN A 248 -8.74 -14.16 4.86
N ASP A 249 -9.69 -13.71 4.05
CA ASP A 249 -10.81 -12.87 4.48
C ASP A 249 -11.61 -13.51 5.63
N LYS A 250 -12.02 -14.79 5.47
CA LYS A 250 -12.77 -15.52 6.51
C LYS A 250 -12.04 -15.55 7.86
N ARG A 251 -10.71 -15.74 7.83
CA ARG A 251 -9.88 -15.82 9.04
C ARG A 251 -9.71 -14.45 9.70
N ILE A 252 -9.47 -13.40 8.92
CA ILE A 252 -9.43 -12.03 9.45
C ILE A 252 -10.77 -11.68 10.11
N ASN A 253 -11.88 -11.96 9.43
CA ASN A 253 -13.21 -11.62 9.94
C ASN A 253 -13.57 -12.41 11.20
N SER A 254 -13.16 -13.67 11.31
CA SER A 254 -13.35 -14.43 12.57
C SER A 254 -12.54 -13.84 13.72
N ILE A 255 -11.30 -13.43 13.46
CA ILE A 255 -10.42 -12.84 14.48
C ILE A 255 -10.95 -11.45 14.88
N ARG A 256 -11.38 -10.63 13.91
CA ARG A 256 -12.00 -9.32 14.17
C ARG A 256 -13.24 -9.44 15.05
N LYS A 257 -14.13 -10.39 14.77
CA LYS A 257 -15.29 -10.65 15.62
C LYS A 257 -14.90 -11.05 17.04
N PHE A 258 -13.90 -11.92 17.19
CA PHE A 258 -13.36 -12.28 18.50
C PHE A 258 -12.86 -11.05 19.27
N LEU A 259 -12.12 -10.15 18.62
CA LEU A 259 -11.63 -8.90 19.22
C LEU A 259 -12.78 -8.01 19.71
N VAL A 260 -13.85 -7.87 18.90
CA VAL A 260 -15.03 -7.07 19.27
C VAL A 260 -15.78 -7.65 20.46
N THR A 261 -15.93 -8.99 20.50
CA THR A 261 -16.68 -9.68 21.56
C THR A 261 -15.92 -9.69 22.88
N ASN A 262 -14.65 -10.07 22.85
CA ASN A 262 -13.88 -10.32 24.07
C ASN A 262 -13.08 -9.09 24.54
N LYS A 263 -12.76 -8.15 23.64
CA LYS A 263 -11.94 -6.97 23.93
C LYS A 263 -10.55 -7.31 24.50
N GLU A 264 -10.02 -8.46 24.14
CA GLU A 264 -8.72 -8.95 24.60
C GLU A 264 -7.74 -9.11 23.43
N ALA A 265 -6.46 -8.84 23.70
CA ALA A 265 -5.37 -9.10 22.77
C ALA A 265 -5.01 -10.59 22.75
N PHE A 266 -4.43 -11.05 21.65
CA PHE A 266 -3.89 -12.41 21.57
C PHE A 266 -2.65 -12.55 22.45
N TYR A 267 -2.61 -13.61 23.28
CA TYR A 267 -1.43 -13.95 24.09
C TYR A 267 -0.24 -14.43 23.25
N ASN A 268 -0.49 -14.99 22.07
CA ASN A 268 0.56 -15.54 21.22
C ASN A 268 1.40 -14.43 20.57
N ASN A 269 2.71 -14.62 20.53
CA ASN A 269 3.65 -13.68 19.94
C ASN A 269 3.50 -13.57 18.42
N ILE A 270 3.66 -12.37 17.89
CA ILE A 270 3.95 -12.15 16.46
C ILE A 270 5.46 -12.10 16.26
N ILE A 271 5.95 -12.52 15.10
CA ILE A 271 7.38 -12.52 14.79
C ILE A 271 7.63 -11.51 13.68
N VAL A 272 8.61 -10.63 13.87
CA VAL A 272 8.97 -9.58 12.91
C VAL A 272 10.48 -9.49 12.73
N ALA A 273 10.94 -9.09 11.55
CA ALA A 273 12.27 -8.53 11.38
C ALA A 273 12.19 -7.01 11.61
N LEU A 274 13.10 -6.50 12.42
CA LEU A 274 13.24 -5.08 12.70
C LEU A 274 14.14 -4.39 11.66
N PRO A 275 13.93 -3.09 11.41
CA PRO A 275 14.79 -2.34 10.49
C PRO A 275 16.20 -2.14 11.06
N GLU A 276 17.15 -1.75 10.20
CA GLU A 276 18.58 -1.66 10.58
C GLU A 276 18.91 -0.44 11.44
N ASP A 277 18.08 0.60 11.39
CA ASP A 277 18.23 1.89 12.06
C ASP A 277 17.58 1.93 13.45
N ILE A 278 17.32 0.77 14.05
CA ILE A 278 16.96 0.69 15.46
C ILE A 278 18.14 1.05 16.36
N SER A 279 17.85 1.65 17.51
CA SER A 279 18.86 1.95 18.53
C SER A 279 18.33 1.66 19.93
N PHE A 280 19.25 1.54 20.89
CA PHE A 280 18.92 1.18 22.27
C PHE A 280 19.45 2.24 23.22
N LYS A 281 18.69 2.48 24.29
CA LYS A 281 19.07 3.35 25.40
C LYS A 281 18.88 2.62 26.73
N ARG A 282 19.81 2.84 27.66
CA ARG A 282 19.70 2.50 29.08
C ARG A 282 19.80 3.79 29.86
N ASP A 283 18.78 4.12 30.66
CA ASP A 283 18.73 5.34 31.45
C ASP A 283 19.08 6.61 30.62
N ASN A 284 18.46 6.74 29.44
CA ASN A 284 18.71 7.77 28.42
C ASN A 284 20.11 7.80 27.79
N THR A 285 20.98 6.87 28.13
CA THR A 285 22.31 6.74 27.52
C THR A 285 22.26 5.73 26.37
N PRO A 286 22.72 6.07 25.15
CA PRO A 286 22.81 5.13 24.05
C PRO A 286 23.69 3.92 24.42
N ILE A 287 23.24 2.71 24.06
CA ILE A 287 23.99 1.47 24.28
C ILE A 287 24.07 0.66 23.00
N ASN A 288 25.15 -0.10 22.84
CA ASN A 288 25.23 -1.11 21.79
C ASN A 288 24.60 -2.41 22.29
N ILE A 289 23.73 -3.02 21.48
CA ILE A 289 23.14 -4.33 21.79
C ILE A 289 24.18 -5.45 21.91
N ASP A 290 25.40 -5.24 21.38
CA ASP A 290 26.54 -6.12 21.61
C ASP A 290 27.10 -6.13 23.02
N GLU A 291 26.83 -5.09 23.80
CA GLU A 291 27.26 -4.98 25.19
C GLU A 291 26.28 -5.71 26.15
N ILE A 292 25.12 -6.15 25.63
CA ILE A 292 24.05 -6.74 26.42
C ILE A 292 24.25 -8.25 26.53
N ASN A 293 24.78 -8.66 27.68
CA ASN A 293 25.12 -10.06 27.99
C ASN A 293 24.21 -10.70 29.05
N LYS A 294 23.28 -9.93 29.63
CA LYS A 294 22.29 -10.38 30.60
C LYS A 294 20.89 -10.00 30.13
N LEU A 295 19.87 -10.56 30.79
CA LEU A 295 18.49 -10.10 30.63
C LEU A 295 18.41 -8.66 31.13
N ASP A 296 18.59 -7.72 30.21
CA ASP A 296 18.50 -6.29 30.48
C ASP A 296 17.20 -5.76 29.88
N VAL A 297 16.55 -4.86 30.64
CA VAL A 297 15.42 -4.07 30.15
C VAL A 297 16.01 -2.77 29.61
N CYS A 298 15.75 -2.49 28.33
CA CYS A 298 16.24 -1.29 27.67
C CYS A 298 15.10 -0.61 26.92
N THR A 299 15.26 0.69 26.68
CA THR A 299 14.39 1.43 25.78
C THR A 299 14.90 1.22 24.36
N MET A 300 14.07 0.65 23.50
CA MET A 300 14.37 0.53 22.07
C MET A 300 13.72 1.71 21.33
N LEU A 301 14.48 2.32 20.44
CA LEU A 301 13.99 3.31 19.49
C LEU A 301 13.80 2.62 18.16
N ILE A 302 12.55 2.58 17.69
CA ILE A 302 12.22 2.13 16.34
C ILE A 302 11.73 3.33 15.54
N PRO A 303 12.21 3.53 14.31
CA PRO A 303 11.64 4.54 13.42
C PRO A 303 10.14 4.32 13.20
N ASN A 304 9.36 5.39 13.26
CA ASN A 304 7.92 5.37 13.03
C ASN A 304 7.59 5.60 11.55
N CYS A 305 8.23 4.84 10.68
CA CYS A 305 8.02 4.92 9.23
C CYS A 305 7.19 3.74 8.72
N MET A 306 6.38 4.01 7.70
CA MET A 306 5.59 3.03 6.97
C MET A 306 6.50 1.98 6.34
N ASN A 307 6.04 0.73 6.32
CA ASN A 307 6.72 -0.39 5.65
C ASN A 307 8.18 -0.63 6.09
N SER A 308 8.50 -0.40 7.36
CA SER A 308 9.84 -0.62 7.95
C SER A 308 10.00 -1.93 8.70
N ILE A 309 8.90 -2.53 9.17
CA ILE A 309 8.91 -3.77 9.95
C ILE A 309 8.43 -4.93 9.06
N CYS A 310 9.24 -5.95 8.84
CA CYS A 310 8.82 -7.12 8.06
C CYS A 310 8.12 -8.14 8.96
N ILE A 311 6.87 -8.50 8.68
CA ILE A 311 6.16 -9.53 9.44
C ILE A 311 6.56 -10.92 8.93
N ILE A 312 7.15 -11.72 9.82
CA ILE A 312 7.58 -13.11 9.57
C ILE A 312 6.51 -14.12 10.00
N ASP A 313 5.77 -13.82 11.07
CA ASP A 313 4.57 -14.58 11.46
C ASP A 313 3.54 -13.70 12.18
N GLY A 314 2.26 -14.04 12.02
CA GLY A 314 1.16 -13.39 12.75
C GLY A 314 0.39 -12.34 11.97
N GLN A 315 0.55 -12.26 10.64
CA GLN A 315 -0.15 -11.26 9.80
C GLN A 315 -1.66 -11.18 10.07
N HIS A 316 -2.39 -12.30 10.20
CA HIS A 316 -3.84 -12.25 10.45
C HIS A 316 -4.21 -11.64 11.82
N ARG A 317 -3.34 -11.76 12.82
CA ARG A 317 -3.56 -11.19 14.16
C ARG A 317 -3.40 -9.67 14.13
N ILE A 318 -2.39 -9.18 13.42
CA ILE A 318 -2.16 -7.75 13.21
C ILE A 318 -3.32 -7.18 12.40
N TYR A 319 -3.52 -7.70 11.18
CA TYR A 319 -4.48 -7.14 10.24
C TYR A 319 -5.94 -7.36 10.60
N ALA A 320 -6.29 -8.18 11.60
CA ALA A 320 -7.67 -8.21 12.10
C ALA A 320 -8.13 -6.89 12.73
N HIS A 321 -7.18 -6.04 13.14
CA HIS A 321 -7.43 -4.70 13.64
C HIS A 321 -7.51 -3.66 12.52
N TYR A 322 -7.66 -4.07 11.25
CA TYR A 322 -7.68 -3.15 10.10
C TYR A 322 -8.68 -2.00 10.27
N GLU A 323 -8.41 -0.90 9.57
CA GLU A 323 -9.32 0.24 9.43
C GLU A 323 -10.42 -0.08 8.43
N GLY A 324 -11.64 -0.23 8.92
CA GLY A 324 -12.83 -0.52 8.14
C GLY A 324 -13.31 0.66 7.29
N LEU A 325 -14.31 0.37 6.46
CA LEU A 325 -15.05 1.39 5.74
C LEU A 325 -16.10 2.02 6.66
N GLU A 326 -16.68 3.16 6.28
CA GLU A 326 -17.78 3.79 7.03
C GLU A 326 -18.99 2.89 7.25
N THR A 327 -19.18 1.89 6.38
CA THR A 327 -20.25 0.90 6.49
C THR A 327 -19.95 -0.25 7.44
N ASP A 328 -18.75 -0.31 8.03
CA ASP A 328 -18.34 -1.38 8.95
C ASP A 328 -18.86 -1.07 10.37
N SER A 329 -19.87 -1.82 10.81
CA SER A 329 -20.50 -1.64 12.12
C SER A 329 -19.54 -1.84 13.30
N ASP A 330 -18.48 -2.63 13.11
CA ASP A 330 -17.53 -2.95 14.16
C ASP A 330 -16.40 -1.91 14.26
N GLU A 331 -16.26 -1.03 13.26
CA GLU A 331 -15.14 -0.09 13.16
C GLU A 331 -15.07 0.90 14.31
N SER A 332 -16.21 1.34 14.85
CA SER A 332 -16.25 2.23 16.02
C SER A 332 -15.49 1.64 17.22
N LYS A 333 -15.71 0.34 17.48
CA LYS A 333 -15.04 -0.41 18.56
C LYS A 333 -13.61 -0.79 18.18
N ILE A 334 -13.41 -1.28 16.95
CA ILE A 334 -12.08 -1.69 16.51
C ILE A 334 -11.11 -0.51 16.45
N SER A 335 -11.55 0.71 16.10
CA SER A 335 -10.64 1.87 16.08
C SER A 335 -10.07 2.19 17.48
N GLN A 336 -10.87 1.99 18.55
CA GLN A 336 -10.41 2.10 19.94
C GLN A 336 -9.46 0.94 20.29
N LEU A 337 -9.91 -0.30 20.06
CA LEU A 337 -9.12 -1.49 20.36
C LEU A 337 -7.79 -1.54 19.59
N ARG A 338 -7.73 -1.01 18.37
CA ARG A 338 -6.50 -0.94 17.55
C ARG A 338 -5.41 -0.09 18.23
N LYS A 339 -5.81 0.91 19.02
CA LYS A 339 -4.91 1.79 19.78
C LYS A 339 -4.56 1.20 21.14
N GLU A 340 -5.54 0.59 21.80
CA GLU A 340 -5.42 0.07 23.16
C GLU A 340 -4.74 -1.31 23.23
N LEU A 341 -5.10 -2.22 22.32
CA LEU A 341 -4.59 -3.59 22.31
C LEU A 341 -3.18 -3.63 21.74
N HIS A 342 -2.24 -3.88 22.64
CA HIS A 342 -0.85 -4.12 22.29
C HIS A 342 -0.65 -5.61 22.07
N LEU A 343 0.10 -5.94 21.01
CA LEU A 343 0.48 -7.31 20.68
C LEU A 343 1.91 -7.56 21.17
N LEU A 344 2.14 -8.77 21.70
CA LEU A 344 3.49 -9.22 22.07
C LEU A 344 4.28 -9.55 20.81
N VAL A 345 5.39 -8.85 20.62
CA VAL A 345 6.24 -8.91 19.43
C VAL A 345 7.57 -9.54 19.79
N THR A 346 7.94 -10.58 19.06
CA THR A 346 9.31 -11.10 19.01
C THR A 346 10.00 -10.51 17.79
N GLY A 347 10.90 -9.56 18.02
CA GLY A 347 11.69 -8.89 16.98
C GLY A 347 13.02 -9.58 16.75
N LEU A 348 13.36 -9.80 15.49
CA LEU A 348 14.65 -10.27 15.02
C LEU A 348 15.46 -9.09 14.48
N ILE A 349 16.70 -8.95 14.96
CA ILE A 349 17.62 -7.89 14.57
C ILE A 349 18.80 -8.54 13.86
N PHE A 350 19.06 -8.15 12.62
CA PHE A 350 20.14 -8.70 11.81
C PHE A 350 21.30 -7.69 11.73
N PHE A 351 22.51 -8.10 12.14
CA PHE A 351 23.69 -7.20 12.22
C PHE A 351 24.52 -7.14 10.93
N GLN A 352 24.18 -7.96 9.93
CA GLN A 352 24.89 -7.93 8.66
C GLN A 352 24.33 -6.82 7.79
N LYS A 353 25.09 -5.72 7.69
CA LYS A 353 24.73 -4.57 6.84
C LYS A 353 24.53 -5.02 5.38
N GLY A 354 23.46 -4.53 4.76
CA GLY A 354 23.17 -4.78 3.35
C GLY A 354 22.53 -6.14 3.05
N MET A 355 22.03 -6.86 4.06
CA MET A 355 21.13 -7.99 3.82
C MET A 355 19.83 -7.48 3.21
N SER A 356 19.41 -8.07 2.09
CA SER A 356 18.09 -7.81 1.54
C SER A 356 17.01 -8.33 2.49
N ASP A 357 15.80 -7.76 2.41
CA ASP A 357 14.65 -8.21 3.20
C ASP A 357 14.30 -9.68 2.96
N THR A 358 14.74 -10.24 1.84
CA THR A 358 14.56 -11.63 1.47
C THR A 358 15.59 -12.56 2.12
N GLN A 359 16.76 -12.02 2.49
CA GLN A 359 17.80 -12.74 3.22
C GLN A 359 17.55 -12.72 4.74
N LYS A 360 16.86 -11.68 5.23
CA LYS A 360 16.33 -11.57 6.60
C LYS A 360 15.13 -12.50 6.77
#